data_AF-A0A2S9FQL2-F1
#
_entry.id   AF-A0A2S9FQL2-F1
#
_cell.length_a   1.000
_cell.length_b   1.000
_cell.length_c   1.000
_cell.angle_alpha   90.00
_cell.angle_beta   90.00
_cell.angle_gamma   90.00
#
_symmetry.space_group_name_H-M   'P 1'
#
loop_
_entity.id
_entity.type
_entity.pdbx_description
1 polymer ?
#
loop_
_entity_poly.entity_id
_entity_poly.type
_entity_poly.pdbx_seq_one_letter_code
_entity_poly.pdbx_strand_id
1 'polypeptide(L)'
;AERLHIAQPPLSQQIRQLERELGVTLLTRTTRSVELTAAGRAFLRSTVKILDAVDEAGEQARRIADGAEGRLVIGCVGSATYSLLPQLVRALRQTLPNVDL
;
A
#
# COMPACT_ATOMS: atom_id res chain seq x y z
N ALA A 1 2.85 4.54 -22.92
CA ALA A 1 2.35 3.15 -23.03
C ALA A 1 3.38 2.14 -22.52
N GLU A 2 4.68 2.48 -22.48
CA GLU A 2 5.75 1.54 -22.05
C GLU A 2 5.87 1.32 -20.52
N ARG A 3 5.28 2.19 -19.69
CA ARG A 3 5.37 2.08 -18.21
C ARG A 3 4.33 1.14 -17.58
N LEU A 4 3.36 0.68 -18.36
CA LEU A 4 2.41 -0.37 -18.00
C LEU A 4 2.62 -1.44 -19.06
N HIS A 5 3.00 -2.67 -18.71
CA HIS A 5 3.19 -3.78 -19.65
C HIS A 5 1.87 -4.25 -20.30
N ILE A 6 1.10 -3.33 -20.91
CA ILE A 6 -0.23 -3.55 -21.46
C ILE A 6 -0.34 -2.85 -22.81
N ALA A 7 -0.94 -3.53 -23.80
CA ALA A 7 -1.25 -2.97 -25.11
C ALA A 7 -2.17 -1.73 -25.00
N GLN A 8 -2.03 -0.75 -25.90
CA GLN A 8 -2.74 0.53 -25.87
C GLN A 8 -4.29 0.49 -26.07
N PRO A 9 -4.88 -0.47 -26.83
CA PRO A 9 -6.33 -0.56 -27.02
C PRO A 9 -7.17 -0.75 -25.73
N PRO A 10 -6.84 -1.67 -24.79
CA PRO A 10 -7.63 -1.88 -23.58
C PRO A 10 -7.66 -0.67 -22.64
N LEU A 11 -6.61 0.15 -22.61
CA LEU A 11 -6.52 1.30 -21.69
C LEU A 11 -7.54 2.39 -22.01
N SER A 12 -7.75 2.69 -23.29
CA SER A 12 -8.74 3.71 -23.68
C SER A 12 -10.17 3.28 -23.34
N GLN A 13 -10.48 1.98 -23.49
CA GLN A 13 -11.78 1.43 -23.12
C GLN A 13 -12.00 1.42 -21.61
N GLN A 14 -10.99 1.04 -20.83
CA GLN A 14 -11.05 1.09 -19.37
C GLN A 14 -11.28 2.51 -18.86
N ILE A 15 -10.60 3.50 -19.42
CA ILE A 15 -10.82 4.91 -19.04
C ILE A 15 -12.25 5.35 -19.41
N ARG A 16 -12.78 4.98 -20.58
CA ARG A 16 -14.17 5.31 -20.94
C ARG A 16 -15.20 4.62 -20.04
N GLN A 17 -14.89 3.42 -19.56
CA GLN A 17 -15.74 2.75 -18.57
C GLN A 17 -15.73 3.52 -17.26
N LEU A 18 -14.55 3.90 -16.76
CA LEU A 18 -14.41 4.73 -15.57
C LEU A 18 -15.15 6.07 -15.70
N GLU A 19 -15.02 6.75 -16.85
CA GLU A 19 -15.74 7.99 -17.14
C GLU A 19 -17.27 7.79 -17.09
N ARG A 20 -17.78 6.66 -17.57
CA ARG A 20 -19.21 6.31 -17.49
C ARG A 20 -19.65 6.03 -16.06
N GLU A 21 -18.85 5.28 -15.29
CA GLU A 21 -19.15 4.98 -13.89
C GLU A 21 -19.15 6.24 -13.02
N LEU A 22 -18.24 7.18 -13.28
CA LEU A 22 -18.16 8.46 -12.58
C LEU A 22 -19.13 9.53 -13.13
N GLY A 23 -19.75 9.31 -14.29
CA GLY A 23 -20.63 10.27 -14.95
C GLY A 23 -19.92 11.55 -15.43
N VAL A 24 -18.59 11.55 -15.56
CA VAL A 24 -17.78 12.71 -15.95
C VAL A 24 -16.72 12.34 -16.99
N THR A 25 -16.38 13.30 -17.86
CA THR A 25 -15.24 13.14 -18.78
C THR A 25 -13.94 13.52 -18.06
N LEU A 26 -13.00 12.59 -17.98
CA LEU A 26 -11.70 12.77 -17.36
C LEU A 26 -10.64 13.20 -18.39
N LEU A 27 -10.77 12.75 -19.64
CA LEU A 27 -9.86 13.07 -20.73
C LEU A 27 -10.58 13.69 -21.92
N THR A 28 -10.06 14.82 -22.40
CA THR A 28 -10.39 15.34 -23.74
C THR A 28 -9.41 14.75 -24.74
N ARG A 29 -9.94 14.12 -25.80
CA ARG A 29 -9.14 13.45 -26.83
C ARG A 29 -9.40 14.11 -28.19
N THR A 30 -8.34 14.52 -28.86
CA THR A 30 -8.33 14.88 -30.28
C THR A 30 -7.53 13.84 -31.06
N THR A 31 -7.56 13.88 -32.39
CA THR A 31 -6.71 13.02 -33.25
C THR A 31 -5.21 13.19 -33.01
N ARG A 32 -4.78 14.27 -32.34
CA ARG A 32 -3.37 14.60 -32.12
C ARG A 32 -2.95 14.72 -30.65
N SER A 33 -3.89 14.92 -29.72
CA SER A 33 -3.57 15.10 -28.30
C SER A 33 -4.59 14.44 -27.37
N VAL A 34 -4.12 14.09 -26.17
CA VAL A 34 -4.95 13.64 -25.06
C VAL A 34 -4.59 14.49 -23.85
N GLU A 35 -5.58 15.14 -23.27
CA GLU A 35 -5.39 16.05 -22.13
C GLU A 35 -6.39 15.76 -21.02
N LEU A 36 -5.98 16.00 -19.77
CA LEU A 36 -6.87 15.90 -18.62
C LEU A 36 -7.85 17.07 -18.60
N THR A 37 -9.11 16.78 -18.33
CA THR A 37 -10.09 17.80 -17.98
C THR A 37 -9.81 18.35 -16.57
N ALA A 38 -10.52 19.39 -16.14
CA ALA A 38 -10.46 19.87 -14.76
C ALA A 38 -10.85 18.75 -13.76
N ALA A 39 -11.90 17.99 -14.08
CA ALA A 39 -12.33 16.81 -13.32
C ALA A 39 -11.24 15.73 -13.33
N GLY A 40 -10.63 15.46 -14.50
CA GLY A 40 -9.51 14.52 -14.65
C GLY A 40 -8.33 14.85 -13.75
N ARG A 41 -7.92 16.12 -13.70
CA ARG A 41 -6.82 16.57 -12.81
C ARG A 41 -7.17 16.42 -11.33
N ALA A 42 -8.41 16.73 -10.94
CA ALA A 42 -8.85 16.58 -9.56
C ALA A 42 -8.91 15.11 -9.15
N PHE A 43 -9.50 14.27 -9.99
CA PHE A 43 -9.58 12.83 -9.79
C PHE A 43 -8.18 12.21 -9.66
N LEU A 44 -7.27 12.49 -10.60
CA LEU A 44 -5.89 11.97 -10.57
C LEU A 44 -5.17 12.26 -9.25
N ARG A 45 -5.25 13.49 -8.73
CA ARG A 45 -4.59 13.85 -7.46
C ARG A 45 -5.10 13.02 -6.28
N SER A 46 -6.40 12.73 -6.24
CA SER A 46 -6.99 11.90 -5.19
C SER A 46 -6.66 10.44 -5.39
N THR A 47 -6.76 9.93 -6.63
CA THR A 47 -6.49 8.53 -6.96
C THR A 47 -5.05 8.12 -6.66
N VAL A 48 -4.06 8.96 -6.97
CA VAL A 48 -2.66 8.68 -6.64
C VAL A 48 -2.50 8.40 -5.15
N LYS A 49 -3.02 9.27 -4.28
CA LYS A 49 -2.95 9.09 -2.83
C LYS A 49 -3.66 7.83 -2.34
N ILE A 50 -4.78 7.48 -2.96
CA ILE A 50 -5.52 6.26 -2.61
C ILE A 50 -4.71 5.02 -2.97
N LEU A 51 -4.09 5.01 -4.15
CA LEU A 51 -3.25 3.89 -4.58
C LEU A 51 -2.02 3.73 -3.69
N ASP A 52 -1.35 4.85 -3.35
CA ASP A 52 -0.23 4.84 -2.41
C ASP A 52 -0.65 4.24 -1.05
N ALA A 53 -1.82 4.64 -0.52
CA ALA A 53 -2.34 4.11 0.74
C ALA A 53 -2.70 2.61 0.67
N VAL A 54 -3.18 2.13 -0.49
CA VAL A 54 -3.45 0.70 -0.71
C VAL A 54 -2.16 -0.10 -0.73
N ASP A 55 -1.11 0.42 -1.38
CA ASP A 55 0.20 -0.21 -1.43
C ASP A 55 0.82 -0.27 -0.02
N GLU A 56 0.78 0.83 0.74
CA GLU A 56 1.22 0.90 2.14
C GLU A 56 0.48 -0.12 3.02
N ALA A 57 -0.85 -0.21 2.89
CA ALA A 57 -1.65 -1.17 3.64
C ALA A 57 -1.27 -2.63 3.30
N GLY A 58 -0.97 -2.90 2.02
CA GLY A 58 -0.49 -4.21 1.57
C GLY A 58 0.89 -4.56 2.15
N GLU A 59 1.81 -3.59 2.21
CA GLU A 59 3.11 -3.76 2.85
C GLU A 59 2.99 -3.99 4.35
N GLN A 60 2.14 -3.24 5.03
CA GLN A 60 1.89 -3.42 6.46
C GLN A 60 1.31 -4.82 6.74
N ALA A 61 0.34 -5.28 5.95
CA ALA A 61 -0.21 -6.62 6.10
C ALA A 61 0.85 -7.72 5.92
N ARG A 62 1.76 -7.56 4.95
CA ARG A 62 2.90 -8.48 4.76
C ARG A 62 3.86 -8.44 5.95
N ARG A 63 4.23 -7.26 6.45
CA ARG A 63 5.09 -7.11 7.63
C ARG A 63 4.50 -7.78 8.87
N ILE A 64 3.17 -7.70 9.04
CA ILE A 64 2.47 -8.39 10.12
C ILE A 64 2.49 -9.91 9.93
N ALA A 65 2.18 -10.38 8.72
CA ALA A 65 2.20 -11.81 8.41
C ALA A 65 3.61 -12.43 8.57
N ASP A 66 4.65 -11.68 8.23
CA ASP A 66 6.05 -12.10 8.35
C ASP A 66 6.60 -11.96 9.79
N GLY A 67 5.78 -11.50 10.74
CA GLY A 67 6.17 -11.34 12.15
C GLY A 67 7.14 -10.19 12.41
N ALA A 68 7.34 -9.29 11.44
CA ALA A 68 8.20 -8.10 11.56
C ALA A 68 7.49 -6.94 12.29
N GLU A 69 6.17 -7.01 12.44
CA GLU A 69 5.33 -6.02 13.13
C GLU A 69 4.15 -6.76 13.79
N GLY A 70 3.92 -6.65 15.10
CA GLY A 70 2.92 -7.49 15.78
C GLY A 70 3.15 -7.63 17.28
N ARG A 71 2.48 -8.58 17.94
CA ARG A 71 2.63 -8.83 19.39
C ARG A 71 3.21 -10.21 19.67
N LEU A 72 4.33 -10.27 20.38
CA LEU A 72 5.00 -11.51 20.79
C LEU A 72 4.75 -11.79 22.27
N VAL A 73 3.97 -12.83 22.59
CA VAL A 73 3.72 -13.24 23.97
C VAL A 73 4.73 -14.32 24.40
N ILE A 74 5.51 -14.06 25.44
CA ILE A 74 6.51 -15.00 25.97
C ILE A 74 6.02 -15.61 27.29
N GLY A 75 5.71 -16.90 27.28
CA GLY A 75 5.48 -17.69 28.49
C GLY A 75 6.80 -18.23 29.07
N CYS A 76 7.03 -18.06 30.37
CA CYS A 76 8.26 -18.52 31.01
C CYS A 76 8.02 -19.09 32.42
N VAL A 77 8.91 -19.98 32.84
CA VAL A 77 8.97 -20.47 34.22
C VAL A 77 9.57 -19.41 35.14
N GLY A 78 9.12 -19.34 36.40
CA GLY A 78 9.50 -18.28 37.34
C GLY A 78 10.99 -18.17 37.68
N SER A 79 11.80 -19.18 37.35
CA SER A 79 13.26 -19.12 37.46
C SER A 79 13.92 -18.35 36.30
N ALA A 80 13.29 -18.28 35.13
CA ALA A 80 13.82 -17.62 33.94
C ALA A 80 13.54 -16.11 33.90
N THR A 81 12.58 -15.62 34.69
CA THR A 81 12.21 -14.19 34.78
C THR A 81 13.31 -13.32 35.39
N TYR A 82 14.16 -13.88 36.27
CA TYR A 82 15.15 -13.10 37.01
C TYR A 82 16.46 -12.83 36.26
N SER A 83 16.78 -13.58 35.21
CA SER A 83 18.09 -13.46 34.53
C SER A 83 18.02 -13.55 33.01
N LEU A 84 17.24 -14.49 32.47
CA LEU A 84 17.22 -14.79 31.04
C LEU A 84 16.25 -13.87 30.27
N LEU A 85 15.04 -13.65 30.82
CA LEU A 85 14.01 -12.86 30.16
C LEU A 85 14.43 -11.41 29.87
N PRO A 86 15.06 -10.67 30.82
CA PRO A 86 15.48 -9.30 30.56
C PRO A 86 16.50 -9.19 29.41
N GLN A 87 17.41 -10.15 29.31
CA GLN A 87 18.41 -10.19 28.23
C GLN A 87 17.77 -10.51 26.89
N LEU A 88 16.84 -11.48 26.87
CA LEU A 88 16.10 -11.86 25.67
C LEU A 88 15.22 -10.72 25.14
N VAL A 89 14.46 -10.04 26.01
CA VAL A 89 13.63 -8.89 25.61
C VAL A 89 14.49 -7.76 25.05
N ARG A 90 15.67 -7.50 25.64
CA ARG A 90 16.59 -6.47 25.12
C ARG A 90 17.10 -6.81 23.72
N ALA A 91 17.47 -8.06 23.48
CA ALA A 91 17.89 -8.51 22.15
C ALA A 91 16.74 -8.43 21.14
N LEU A 92 15.53 -8.89 21.53
CA LEU A 92 14.36 -8.87 20.64
C LEU A 92 13.94 -7.45 20.25
N ARG A 93 13.98 -6.47 21.17
CA ARG A 93 13.71 -5.07 20.83
C ARG A 93 14.73 -4.45 19.87
N GLN A 94 15.97 -4.95 19.84
CA GLN A 94 17.00 -4.47 18.92
C GLN A 94 16.84 -5.07 17.52
N THR A 95 16.47 -6.34 17.44
CA THR A 95 16.34 -7.05 16.16
C THR A 95 14.94 -6.91 15.53
N LEU A 96 13.91 -6.69 16.33
CA LEU A 96 12.50 -6.57 15.94
C LEU A 96 11.88 -5.29 16.55
N PRO A 97 12.30 -4.09 16.12
CA PRO A 97 11.90 -2.83 16.74
C PRO A 97 10.40 -2.50 16.60
N ASN A 98 9.71 -3.13 15.65
CA ASN A 98 8.28 -2.89 15.38
C ASN A 98 7.37 -3.98 15.99
N VAL A 99 7.92 -4.88 16.81
CA VAL A 99 7.16 -5.91 17.52
C VAL A 99 6.97 -5.50 18.98
N ASP A 100 5.71 -5.52 19.43
CA ASP A 100 5.33 -5.32 20.83
C ASP A 100 5.55 -6.63 21.62
N LEU A 101 6.21 -6.54 22.77
CA LEU A 101 6.66 -7.67 23.61
C LEU A 101 5.89 -7.68 24.93
#